data_AF-A0A7J6QBN7-F1
#
_entry.id   AF-A0A7J6QBN7-F1
#
_cell.length_a   1.000
_cell.length_b   1.000
_cell.length_c   1.000
_cell.angle_alpha   90.00
_cell.angle_beta   90.00
_cell.angle_gamma   90.00
#
_symmetry.space_group_name_H-M   'P 1'
#
loop_
_entity.id
_entity.type
_entity.pdbx_description
1 polymer ?
#
loop_
_entity_poly.entity_id
_entity_poly.type
_entity_poly.pdbx_seq_one_letter_code
_entity_poly.pdbx_strand_id
1 'polypeptide(L)'
;VPRAALEETSQSVFEGKLRHSALPEEFSAPLNFKLRFYDDNTIRFIIDENEELVRDVRQRYRVPANDVIREDQLRPHRGIRYSFDAKAATSSFDLGDATTVELDHDKAILTLSVDGHVVQTINGQQQLVVEGTRHKRNDKCPYGLSIPPDSYVDPACSPGDHTDLWEERFHSHTDHKPYGPSLVGLDVTFHGRVPAA
;
A
#
# COMPACT_ATOMS: atom_id res chain seq x y z
N VAL A 1 14.07 -0.62 3.84
CA VAL A 1 13.50 -1.97 4.08
C VAL A 1 14.68 -2.92 4.28
N PRO A 2 14.65 -4.02 5.07
CA PRO A 2 15.63 -5.06 4.83
C PRO A 2 15.48 -5.44 3.36
N ARG A 3 16.50 -5.15 2.55
CA ARG A 3 16.54 -5.48 1.12
C ARG A 3 16.60 -6.99 1.02
N ALA A 4 15.43 -7.61 1.19
CA ALA A 4 15.28 -9.03 1.39
C ALA A 4 14.28 -9.57 0.36
N ALA A 5 14.54 -10.80 -0.03
CA ALA A 5 13.57 -11.56 -0.80
C ALA A 5 12.27 -11.70 -0.01
N LEU A 6 11.16 -11.67 -0.74
CA LEU A 6 9.83 -11.94 -0.24
C LEU A 6 9.66 -13.44 -0.04
N GLU A 7 8.95 -13.79 1.01
CA GLU A 7 8.54 -15.16 1.26
C GLU A 7 7.19 -15.42 0.57
N GLU A 8 7.11 -16.55 -0.13
CA GLU A 8 5.82 -17.06 -0.60
C GLU A 8 5.11 -17.74 0.58
N THR A 9 4.16 -17.04 1.20
CA THR A 9 3.48 -17.50 2.44
C THR A 9 2.43 -18.56 2.16
N SER A 10 1.91 -18.58 0.93
CA SER A 10 1.03 -19.60 0.38
C SER A 10 1.09 -19.51 -1.15
N GLN A 11 0.53 -20.49 -1.87
CA GLN A 11 0.62 -20.54 -3.32
C GLN A 11 0.23 -19.20 -3.97
N SER A 12 1.20 -18.58 -4.66
CA SER A 12 1.08 -17.30 -5.35
C SER A 12 0.71 -16.11 -4.45
N VAL A 13 1.11 -16.17 -3.18
CA VAL A 13 0.94 -15.09 -2.21
C VAL A 13 2.30 -14.71 -1.64
N PHE A 14 2.69 -13.46 -1.83
CA PHE A 14 3.95 -12.90 -1.34
C PHE A 14 3.66 -11.75 -0.39
N GLU A 15 4.34 -11.75 0.75
CA GLU A 15 4.12 -10.77 1.82
C GLU A 15 5.42 -10.07 2.16
N GLY A 16 5.30 -8.81 2.56
CA GLY A 16 6.44 -8.00 2.96
C GLY A 16 6.02 -6.75 3.72
N LYS A 17 7.01 -5.94 4.06
CA LYS A 17 6.81 -4.66 4.75
C LYS A 17 7.24 -3.51 3.86
N LEU A 18 6.42 -2.46 3.77
CA LEU A 18 6.76 -1.22 3.05
C LEU A 18 7.30 -0.20 4.05
N ARG A 19 8.50 0.33 3.78
CA ARG A 19 9.09 1.42 4.54
C ARG A 19 9.30 2.61 3.63
N HIS A 20 8.71 3.73 4.00
CA HIS A 20 9.02 5.01 3.36
C HIS A 20 10.49 5.37 3.60
N SER A 21 11.21 5.78 2.56
CA SER A 21 12.64 6.10 2.62
C SER A 21 12.99 7.18 3.64
N ALA A 22 12.07 8.12 3.87
CA ALA A 22 12.21 9.20 4.86
C ALA A 22 12.11 8.78 6.34
N LEU A 23 11.68 7.55 6.64
CA LEU A 23 11.73 7.04 8.02
C LEU A 23 13.17 6.74 8.43
N PRO A 24 13.56 6.87 9.71
CA PRO A 24 14.85 6.37 10.22
C PRO A 24 15.00 4.84 10.05
N GLU A 25 16.23 4.31 9.97
CA GLU A 25 16.48 2.87 9.74
C GLU A 25 16.02 1.99 10.89
N GLU A 26 16.14 2.51 12.10
CA GLU A 26 15.66 1.93 13.35
C GLU A 26 14.13 1.89 13.47
N PHE A 27 13.41 2.65 12.63
CA PHE A 27 11.96 2.68 12.65
C PHE A 27 11.40 1.46 11.91
N SER A 28 10.51 0.73 12.59
CA SER A 28 9.80 -0.38 11.96
C SER A 28 8.97 0.13 10.78
N ALA A 29 8.88 -0.71 9.74
CA ALA A 29 8.07 -0.39 8.57
C ALA A 29 6.60 -0.13 8.99
N PRO A 30 6.01 1.01 8.60
CA PRO A 30 4.68 1.43 9.02
C PRO A 30 3.56 0.61 8.39
N LEU A 31 3.84 0.00 7.24
CA LEU A 31 2.84 -0.69 6.43
C LEU A 31 3.30 -2.11 6.12
N ASN A 32 2.36 -3.03 6.11
CA ASN A 32 2.52 -4.37 5.55
C ASN A 32 1.85 -4.40 4.17
N PHE A 33 2.36 -5.25 3.29
CA PHE A 33 1.72 -5.50 2.01
C PHE A 33 1.60 -6.99 1.70
N LYS A 34 0.64 -7.29 0.82
CA LYS A 34 0.39 -8.62 0.29
C LYS A 34 0.11 -8.54 -1.20
N LEU A 35 0.88 -9.29 -1.97
CA LEU A 35 0.63 -9.53 -3.39
C LEU A 35 0.02 -10.92 -3.53
N ARG A 36 -1.11 -11.01 -4.23
CA ARG A 36 -1.70 -12.27 -4.67
C ARG A 36 -1.82 -12.28 -6.17
N PHE A 37 -1.47 -13.40 -6.78
CA PHE A 37 -1.55 -13.60 -8.22
C PHE A 37 -2.55 -14.71 -8.52
N TYR A 38 -3.44 -14.47 -9.48
CA TYR A 38 -4.47 -15.41 -9.92
C TYR A 38 -4.20 -15.92 -11.33
N ASP A 39 -4.75 -17.09 -11.67
CA ASP A 39 -4.50 -17.79 -12.95
C ASP A 39 -5.06 -17.08 -14.19
N ASP A 40 -5.90 -16.08 -13.99
CA ASP A 40 -6.43 -15.18 -15.02
C ASP A 40 -5.56 -13.91 -15.21
N ASN A 41 -4.34 -13.91 -14.68
CA ASN A 41 -3.40 -12.78 -14.63
C ASN A 41 -3.88 -11.57 -13.80
N THR A 42 -4.94 -11.73 -13.00
CA THR A 42 -5.31 -10.73 -12.01
C THR A 42 -4.26 -10.67 -10.88
N ILE A 43 -3.84 -9.46 -10.54
CA ILE A 43 -2.94 -9.20 -9.41
C ILE A 43 -3.70 -8.40 -8.35
N ARG A 44 -3.71 -8.90 -7.11
CA ARG A 44 -4.29 -8.21 -5.97
C ARG A 44 -3.19 -7.72 -5.05
N PHE A 45 -2.99 -6.41 -5.03
CA PHE A 45 -2.09 -5.72 -4.12
C PHE A 45 -2.87 -5.15 -2.95
N ILE A 46 -2.53 -5.56 -1.73
CA ILE A 46 -3.18 -5.13 -0.50
C ILE A 46 -2.11 -4.47 0.35
N ILE A 47 -2.38 -3.25 0.82
CA ILE A 47 -1.57 -2.55 1.81
C ILE A 47 -2.43 -2.39 3.07
N ASP A 48 -1.83 -2.60 4.23
CA ASP A 48 -2.47 -2.29 5.51
C ASP A 48 -1.42 -1.76 6.50
N GLU A 49 -1.88 -1.18 7.60
CA GLU A 49 -1.00 -0.73 8.66
C GLU A 49 -0.29 -1.90 9.33
N ASN A 50 0.94 -1.67 9.77
CA ASN A 50 1.65 -2.64 10.57
C ASN A 50 1.02 -2.71 11.96
N GLU A 51 0.27 -3.78 12.21
CA GLU A 51 -0.40 -4.05 13.48
C GLU A 51 0.55 -4.00 14.68
N GLU A 52 1.85 -4.26 14.49
CA GLU A 52 2.83 -4.14 15.57
C GLU A 52 2.98 -2.70 16.08
N LEU A 53 2.68 -1.70 15.24
CA LEU A 53 2.80 -0.27 15.54
C LEU A 53 1.46 0.35 15.97
N VAL A 54 0.34 -0.12 15.43
CA VAL A 54 -1.01 0.40 15.72
C VAL A 54 -1.82 -0.51 16.64
N ARG A 55 -1.13 -1.27 17.51
CA ARG A 55 -1.74 -2.21 18.45
C ARG A 55 -2.85 -1.55 19.26
N ASP A 56 -3.91 -2.31 19.54
CA ASP A 56 -5.03 -1.89 20.38
C ASP A 56 -5.83 -0.68 19.84
N VAL A 57 -5.67 -0.36 18.55
CA VAL A 57 -6.56 0.55 17.81
C VAL A 57 -7.50 -0.25 16.91
N ARG A 58 -8.56 0.40 16.43
CA ARG A 58 -9.49 -0.15 15.43
C ARG A 58 -8.71 -0.57 14.16
N GLN A 59 -8.91 -1.81 13.73
CA GLN A 59 -8.43 -2.27 12.42
C GLN A 59 -9.16 -1.54 11.26
N ARG A 60 -8.43 -1.31 10.17
CA ARG A 60 -9.04 -0.80 8.94
C ARG A 60 -10.13 -1.75 8.46
N TYR A 61 -11.22 -1.15 7.97
CA TYR A 61 -12.32 -1.95 7.44
C TYR A 61 -11.84 -2.76 6.23
N ARG A 62 -12.14 -4.06 6.26
CA ARG A 62 -11.95 -4.97 5.12
C ARG A 62 -13.32 -5.38 4.63
N VAL A 63 -13.59 -5.15 3.34
CA VAL A 63 -14.83 -5.61 2.71
C VAL A 63 -14.95 -7.13 2.94
N PRO A 64 -16.06 -7.61 3.52
CA PRO A 64 -16.23 -9.03 3.81
C PRO A 64 -16.09 -9.88 2.55
N ALA A 65 -15.52 -11.08 2.72
CA ALA A 65 -15.44 -12.06 1.64
C ALA A 65 -16.84 -12.35 1.09
N ASN A 66 -16.94 -12.46 -0.24
CA ASN A 66 -18.18 -12.73 -0.98
C ASN A 66 -19.24 -11.62 -0.95
N ASP A 67 -18.98 -10.47 -0.33
CA ASP A 67 -19.87 -9.31 -0.42
C ASP A 67 -19.74 -8.63 -1.79
N VAL A 68 -18.50 -8.45 -2.25
CA VAL A 68 -18.17 -7.87 -3.58
C VAL A 68 -17.35 -8.84 -4.42
N ILE A 69 -16.35 -9.50 -3.81
CA ILE A 69 -15.44 -10.43 -4.48
C ILE A 69 -15.82 -11.86 -4.09
N ARG A 70 -16.13 -12.68 -5.09
CA ARG A 70 -16.35 -14.13 -4.94
C ARG A 70 -15.02 -14.85 -4.76
N GLU A 71 -14.53 -14.89 -3.52
CA GLU A 71 -13.22 -15.47 -3.18
C GLU A 71 -13.15 -16.97 -3.57
N ASP A 72 -14.29 -17.66 -3.59
CA ASP A 72 -14.42 -19.06 -4.02
C ASP A 72 -14.19 -19.28 -5.52
N GLN A 73 -14.30 -18.23 -6.33
CA GLN A 73 -14.09 -18.29 -7.78
C GLN A 73 -12.67 -17.91 -8.20
N LEU A 74 -11.88 -17.34 -7.29
CA LEU A 74 -10.51 -16.94 -7.55
C LEU A 74 -9.58 -18.14 -7.45
N ARG A 75 -8.78 -18.37 -8.49
CA ARG A 75 -7.85 -19.49 -8.55
C ARG A 75 -6.41 -18.96 -8.46
N PRO A 76 -5.61 -19.41 -7.48
CA PRO A 76 -4.22 -18.97 -7.37
C PRO A 76 -3.44 -19.35 -8.63
N HIS A 77 -2.59 -18.44 -9.08
CA HIS A 77 -1.69 -18.69 -10.20
C HIS A 77 -0.76 -19.90 -9.90
N ARG A 78 -0.17 -20.49 -10.93
CA ARG A 78 0.77 -21.61 -10.79
C ARG A 78 2.04 -21.33 -11.58
N GLY A 79 3.19 -21.68 -11.03
CA GLY A 79 4.46 -21.58 -11.76
C GLY A 79 5.02 -20.17 -11.90
N ILE A 80 4.70 -19.26 -10.97
CA ILE A 80 5.33 -17.93 -10.91
C ILE A 80 6.83 -18.11 -10.73
N ARG A 81 7.63 -17.49 -11.59
CA ARG A 81 9.08 -17.41 -11.38
C ARG A 81 9.39 -16.12 -10.66
N TYR A 82 9.87 -16.26 -9.43
CA TYR A 82 10.21 -15.16 -8.56
C TYR A 82 11.72 -14.94 -8.51
N SER A 83 12.14 -13.68 -8.55
CA SER A 83 13.52 -13.28 -8.27
C SER A 83 13.58 -11.96 -7.49
N PHE A 84 14.72 -11.74 -6.82
CA PHE A 84 14.99 -10.52 -6.07
C PHE A 84 16.40 -10.01 -6.40
N ASP A 85 16.49 -8.74 -6.79
CA ASP A 85 17.75 -8.02 -6.92
C ASP A 85 17.98 -7.17 -5.67
N ALA A 86 18.92 -7.60 -4.81
CA ALA A 86 19.27 -6.90 -3.59
C ALA A 86 19.96 -5.54 -3.82
N LYS A 87 20.61 -5.33 -4.97
CA LYS A 87 21.24 -4.04 -5.30
C LYS A 87 20.20 -3.01 -5.74
N ALA A 88 19.26 -3.44 -6.58
CA ALA A 88 18.15 -2.60 -7.03
C ALA A 88 17.02 -2.48 -6.00
N ALA A 89 16.97 -3.38 -5.01
CA ALA A 89 15.85 -3.55 -4.10
C ALA A 89 14.53 -3.82 -4.85
N THR A 90 14.61 -4.65 -5.90
CA THR A 90 13.48 -4.96 -6.79
C THR A 90 13.13 -6.43 -6.73
N SER A 91 11.84 -6.74 -6.58
CA SER A 91 11.29 -8.08 -6.79
C SER A 91 10.66 -8.18 -8.18
N SER A 92 10.96 -9.25 -8.90
CA SER A 92 10.39 -9.53 -10.22
C SER A 92 9.61 -10.84 -10.17
N PHE A 93 8.43 -10.83 -10.80
CA PHE A 93 7.54 -11.98 -10.93
C PHE A 93 7.24 -12.18 -12.41
N ASP A 94 7.68 -13.30 -12.98
CA ASP A 94 7.28 -13.75 -14.32
C ASP A 94 6.08 -14.71 -14.15
N LEU A 95 4.92 -14.26 -14.64
CA LEU A 95 3.66 -15.00 -14.56
C LEU A 95 3.47 -15.93 -15.77
N GLY A 96 4.36 -15.91 -16.76
CA GLY A 96 4.10 -16.53 -18.06
C GLY A 96 3.25 -15.64 -18.97
N ASP A 97 2.92 -16.12 -20.17
CA ASP A 97 2.15 -15.39 -21.18
C ASP A 97 2.63 -13.95 -21.42
N ALA A 98 3.95 -13.77 -21.38
CA ALA A 98 4.64 -12.48 -21.49
C ALA A 98 4.21 -11.41 -20.47
N THR A 99 3.60 -11.82 -19.35
CA THR A 99 3.18 -10.94 -18.25
C THR A 99 4.21 -10.95 -17.13
N THR A 100 4.72 -9.78 -16.78
CA THR A 100 5.66 -9.61 -15.67
C THR A 100 5.21 -8.53 -14.71
N VAL A 101 5.55 -8.70 -13.43
CA VAL A 101 5.32 -7.72 -12.38
C VAL A 101 6.64 -7.40 -11.69
N GLU A 102 6.92 -6.12 -11.48
CA GLU A 102 8.08 -5.66 -10.73
C GLU A 102 7.64 -4.81 -9.54
N LEU A 103 8.23 -5.04 -8.38
CA LEU A 103 8.05 -4.25 -7.17
C LEU A 103 9.38 -3.59 -6.79
N ASP A 104 9.45 -2.25 -6.88
CA ASP A 104 10.50 -1.44 -6.25
C ASP A 104 10.16 -1.29 -4.75
N HIS A 105 10.95 -1.94 -3.88
CA HIS A 105 10.68 -1.98 -2.44
C HIS A 105 10.93 -0.64 -1.75
N ASP A 106 11.87 0.15 -2.25
CA ASP A 106 12.26 1.43 -1.63
C ASP A 106 11.21 2.52 -1.91
N LYS A 107 10.53 2.42 -3.07
CA LYS A 107 9.48 3.38 -3.49
C LYS A 107 8.05 2.83 -3.40
N ALA A 108 7.89 1.55 -3.12
CA ALA A 108 6.61 0.85 -3.17
C ALA A 108 5.89 1.02 -4.52
N ILE A 109 6.65 0.93 -5.62
CA ILE A 109 6.10 1.04 -6.98
C ILE A 109 5.90 -0.37 -7.54
N LEU A 110 4.67 -0.68 -7.95
CA LEU A 110 4.35 -1.93 -8.64
C LEU A 110 4.17 -1.65 -10.13
N THR A 111 4.95 -2.29 -10.98
CA THR A 111 4.89 -2.13 -12.43
C THR A 111 4.43 -3.43 -13.07
N LEU A 112 3.32 -3.37 -13.80
CA LEU A 112 2.80 -4.47 -14.61
C LEU A 112 3.20 -4.24 -16.07
N SER A 113 3.84 -5.25 -16.66
CA SER A 113 4.19 -5.28 -18.08
C SER A 113 3.58 -6.48 -18.78
N VAL A 114 3.17 -6.29 -20.03
CA VAL A 114 2.65 -7.33 -20.93
C VAL A 114 3.38 -7.18 -22.26
N ASP A 115 3.90 -8.28 -22.81
CA ASP A 115 4.68 -8.29 -24.05
C ASP A 115 5.90 -7.33 -24.01
N GLY A 116 6.50 -7.17 -22.82
CA GLY A 116 7.63 -6.25 -22.61
C GLY A 116 7.25 -4.76 -22.59
N HIS A 117 5.96 -4.43 -22.64
CA HIS A 117 5.46 -3.07 -22.51
C HIS A 117 4.82 -2.85 -21.14
N VAL A 118 5.19 -1.76 -20.47
CA VAL A 118 4.49 -1.35 -19.25
C VAL A 118 3.06 -0.97 -19.60
N VAL A 119 2.08 -1.59 -18.94
CA VAL A 119 0.65 -1.32 -19.15
C VAL A 119 0.01 -0.61 -17.96
N GLN A 120 0.52 -0.86 -16.75
CA GLN A 120 0.03 -0.22 -15.54
C GLN A 120 1.15 -0.02 -14.53
N THR A 121 1.13 1.11 -13.83
CA THR A 121 1.99 1.35 -12.67
C THR A 121 1.15 1.80 -11.49
N ILE A 122 1.36 1.15 -10.36
CA ILE A 122 0.78 1.53 -9.07
C ILE A 122 1.82 2.34 -8.31
N ASN A 123 1.41 3.47 -7.75
CA ASN A 123 2.26 4.42 -7.05
C ASN A 123 3.36 5.07 -7.92
N GLY A 124 3.18 5.15 -9.23
CA GLY A 124 4.21 5.66 -10.15
C GLY A 124 4.58 7.12 -9.91
N GLN A 125 3.64 7.91 -9.38
CA GLN A 125 3.85 9.30 -8.97
C GLN A 125 4.17 9.45 -7.47
N GLN A 126 4.32 8.33 -6.75
CA GLN A 126 4.62 8.30 -5.32
C GLN A 126 3.57 9.04 -4.48
N GLN A 127 2.28 8.88 -4.82
CA GLN A 127 1.16 9.48 -4.09
C GLN A 127 0.51 8.51 -3.08
N LEU A 128 1.15 7.38 -2.78
CA LEU A 128 0.74 6.50 -1.70
C LEU A 128 0.73 7.27 -0.38
N VAL A 129 -0.46 7.39 0.19
CA VAL A 129 -0.71 8.06 1.45
C VAL A 129 -1.51 7.10 2.34
N VAL A 130 -1.08 6.96 3.60
CA VAL A 130 -1.84 6.25 4.62
C VAL A 130 -1.83 7.09 5.89
N GLU A 131 -2.94 7.75 6.21
CA GLU A 131 -3.09 8.44 7.48
C GLU A 131 -3.23 7.40 8.59
N GLY A 132 -2.23 7.30 9.47
CA GLY A 132 -2.18 6.22 10.43
C GLY A 132 -3.29 6.30 11.48
N THR A 133 -3.74 5.15 11.95
CA THR A 133 -4.82 5.07 12.92
C THR A 133 -4.37 5.61 14.29
N ARG A 134 -5.24 6.34 14.97
CA ARG A 134 -5.00 7.02 16.26
C ARG A 134 -5.97 6.49 17.32
N HIS A 135 -5.55 6.44 18.59
CA HIS A 135 -6.43 6.03 19.69
C HIS A 135 -7.37 7.16 20.13
N LYS A 136 -6.90 8.41 20.12
CA LYS A 136 -7.64 9.59 20.58
C LYS A 136 -7.12 10.89 19.99
N ARG A 137 -7.92 11.94 20.18
CA ARG A 137 -7.57 13.31 19.82
C ARG A 137 -6.25 13.73 20.47
N ASN A 138 -5.39 14.36 19.66
CA ASN A 138 -4.04 14.81 20.02
C ASN A 138 -3.02 13.69 20.31
N ASP A 139 -3.28 12.45 19.88
CA ASP A 139 -2.23 11.44 19.85
C ASP A 139 -1.04 11.91 18.99
N LYS A 140 0.15 11.51 19.41
CA LYS A 140 1.34 11.68 18.59
C LYS A 140 1.15 10.91 17.29
N CYS A 141 1.72 11.45 16.22
CA CYS A 141 1.73 10.80 14.93
C CYS A 141 2.23 9.36 15.01
N PRO A 142 1.46 8.38 14.52
CA PRO A 142 1.73 6.96 14.75
C PRO A 142 3.06 6.51 14.14
N TYR A 143 3.52 7.20 13.10
CA TYR A 143 4.80 6.91 12.45
C TYR A 143 5.98 7.73 12.97
N GLY A 144 5.79 8.50 14.05
CA GLY A 144 6.87 9.14 14.82
C GLY A 144 7.80 10.04 14.01
N LEU A 145 7.41 10.45 12.80
CA LEU A 145 8.27 11.19 11.91
C LEU A 145 8.59 12.55 12.54
N SER A 146 9.86 12.77 12.84
CA SER A 146 10.40 14.11 13.08
C SER A 146 10.70 14.69 11.69
N ILE A 147 9.69 15.23 11.03
CA ILE A 147 9.70 15.41 9.57
C ILE A 147 10.61 16.59 9.17
N PRO A 148 11.59 16.38 8.26
CA PRO A 148 12.04 17.45 7.36
C PRO A 148 10.95 17.75 6.33
N PRO A 149 10.71 19.02 5.96
CA PRO A 149 9.42 19.57 5.46
C PRO A 149 8.78 18.95 4.20
N ASP A 150 9.40 17.97 3.53
CA ASP A 150 8.99 17.47 2.21
C ASP A 150 8.74 15.95 2.15
N SER A 151 8.47 15.29 3.29
CA SER A 151 8.25 13.83 3.32
C SER A 151 7.12 13.42 4.26
N TYR A 152 5.93 13.18 3.71
CA TYR A 152 4.74 12.82 4.51
C TYR A 152 4.21 11.44 4.12
N VAL A 153 4.34 10.47 5.03
CA VAL A 153 3.60 9.20 4.95
C VAL A 153 2.15 9.41 5.40
N ASP A 154 1.97 10.29 6.38
CA ASP A 154 0.70 10.67 7.01
C ASP A 154 0.56 12.20 6.90
N PRO A 155 -0.24 12.71 5.95
CA PRO A 155 -0.43 14.15 5.75
C PRO A 155 -1.03 14.86 6.95
N ALA A 156 -1.85 14.17 7.76
CA ALA A 156 -2.39 14.72 9.01
C ALA A 156 -1.32 14.90 10.11
N CYS A 157 -0.06 14.55 9.81
CA CYS A 157 1.12 14.78 10.62
C CYS A 157 2.06 15.84 10.06
N SER A 158 1.69 16.52 8.97
CA SER A 158 2.51 17.58 8.40
C SER A 158 2.56 18.83 9.30
N PRO A 159 3.62 19.66 9.24
CA PRO A 159 3.62 20.98 9.85
C PRO A 159 2.49 21.83 9.26
N GLY A 160 1.70 22.45 10.12
CA GLY A 160 0.57 23.28 9.70
C GLY A 160 -0.56 23.27 10.74
N ASP A 161 -1.56 24.11 10.50
CA ASP A 161 -2.81 24.04 11.24
C ASP A 161 -3.74 23.05 10.54
N HIS A 162 -4.21 22.06 11.29
CA HIS A 162 -5.07 20.98 10.79
C HIS A 162 -6.39 21.02 11.54
N THR A 163 -7.18 22.06 11.28
CA THR A 163 -8.35 22.43 12.10
C THR A 163 -9.52 21.44 12.06
N ASP A 164 -9.53 20.48 11.13
CA ASP A 164 -10.69 19.64 10.85
C ASP A 164 -10.37 18.13 10.84
N LEU A 165 -9.26 17.70 11.45
CA LEU A 165 -8.87 16.27 11.47
C LEU A 165 -9.80 15.37 12.29
N TRP A 166 -10.65 15.94 13.15
CA TRP A 166 -11.51 15.22 14.08
C TRP A 166 -12.97 15.61 13.87
N GLU A 167 -13.53 16.54 14.64
CA GLU A 167 -14.91 16.94 14.40
C GLU A 167 -14.99 17.78 13.13
N GLU A 168 -15.84 17.37 12.18
CA GLU A 168 -16.12 18.09 10.94
C GLU A 168 -17.59 18.45 10.88
N ARG A 169 -17.88 19.68 10.43
CA ARG A 169 -19.26 20.16 10.27
C ARG A 169 -19.58 20.38 8.81
N PHE A 170 -20.69 19.80 8.38
CA PHE A 170 -21.25 20.02 7.06
C PHE A 170 -22.75 20.32 7.18
N HIS A 171 -23.12 21.56 6.88
CA HIS A 171 -24.46 22.10 7.11
C HIS A 171 -24.94 21.93 8.56
N SER A 172 -26.06 21.22 8.77
CA SER A 172 -26.65 20.94 10.09
C SER A 172 -26.13 19.65 10.73
N HIS A 173 -25.15 18.99 10.11
CA HIS A 173 -24.62 17.71 10.58
C HIS A 173 -23.18 17.89 11.07
N THR A 174 -22.89 17.19 12.17
CA THR A 174 -21.56 17.10 12.75
C THR A 174 -21.13 15.64 12.67
N ASP A 175 -20.03 15.38 11.95
CA ASP A 175 -19.31 14.12 12.06
C ASP A 175 -18.27 14.25 13.17
N HIS A 176 -18.39 13.43 14.20
CA HIS A 176 -17.49 13.47 15.35
C HIS A 176 -16.14 12.76 15.10
N LYS A 177 -16.01 11.99 14.00
CA LYS A 177 -14.82 11.21 13.59
C LYS A 177 -14.04 10.66 14.79
N PRO A 178 -14.58 9.66 15.51
CA PRO A 178 -14.01 9.19 16.78
C PRO A 178 -12.59 8.61 16.64
N TYR A 179 -12.14 8.31 15.42
CA TYR A 179 -10.81 7.77 15.11
C TYR A 179 -9.94 8.76 14.32
N GLY A 180 -10.43 9.99 14.09
CA GLY A 180 -9.70 11.04 13.41
C GLY A 180 -9.44 10.74 11.91
N PRO A 181 -8.29 11.17 11.37
CA PRO A 181 -7.89 10.94 9.99
C PRO A 181 -7.58 9.48 9.74
N SER A 182 -8.05 8.94 8.62
CA SER A 182 -7.87 7.54 8.24
C SER A 182 -7.84 7.32 6.73
N LEU A 183 -7.49 8.34 5.95
CA LEU A 183 -7.42 8.29 4.49
C LEU A 183 -6.38 7.26 4.02
N VAL A 184 -6.72 6.59 2.91
CA VAL A 184 -5.77 5.84 2.08
C VAL A 184 -5.85 6.42 0.67
N GLY A 185 -4.72 6.88 0.16
CA GLY A 185 -4.58 7.42 -1.19
C GLY A 185 -3.50 6.66 -1.95
N LEU A 186 -3.67 6.51 -3.26
CA LEU A 186 -2.73 5.84 -4.14
C LEU A 186 -2.98 6.29 -5.58
N ASP A 187 -1.91 6.55 -6.34
CA ASP A 187 -2.04 6.79 -7.78
C ASP A 187 -1.94 5.48 -8.58
N VAL A 188 -2.68 5.47 -9.69
CA VAL A 188 -2.65 4.40 -10.69
C VAL A 188 -2.44 5.05 -12.05
N THR A 189 -1.33 4.71 -12.70
CA THR A 189 -1.01 5.17 -14.05
C THR A 189 -1.32 4.06 -15.04
N PHE A 190 -2.14 4.37 -16.04
CA PHE A 190 -2.41 3.49 -17.18
C PHE A 190 -1.58 3.94 -18.38
N HIS A 191 -0.83 3.03 -18.96
CA HIS A 191 0.09 3.32 -20.05
C HIS A 191 -0.51 2.95 -21.41
N GLY A 192 0.00 3.57 -22.47
CA GLY A 192 -0.45 3.33 -23.84
C GLY A 192 -1.63 4.23 -24.25
N ARG A 193 -2.34 3.82 -25.31
CA ARG A 193 -3.51 4.56 -25.82
C ARG A 193 -4.72 4.23 -24.97
N VAL A 194 -4.82 4.90 -23.83
CA VAL A 194 -6.06 4.92 -23.03
C VAL A 194 -7.05 5.84 -23.77
N PRO A 195 -8.23 5.36 -24.19
CA PRO A 195 -9.25 6.23 -24.74
C PRO A 195 -9.53 7.36 -23.74
N ALA A 196 -9.55 8.61 -24.21
CA ALA A 196 -9.96 9.73 -23.36
C ALA A 196 -11.38 9.45 -22.84
N ALA A 197 -11.55 9.59 -21.51
CA ALA A 197 -12.84 9.46 -20.84
C ALA A 197 -13.83 10.54 -21.30
#